data_AF-A0AAU4E0V5-F1
#
_entry.id   AF-A0AAU4E0V5-F1
#
_cell.length_a   1.000
_cell.length_b   1.000
_cell.length_c   1.000
_cell.angle_alpha   90.00
_cell.angle_beta   90.00
_cell.angle_gamma   90.00
#
_symmetry.space_group_name_H-M   'P 1'
#
loop_
_entity.id
_entity.type
_entity.pdbx_description
1 polymer ?
#
loop_
_entity_poly.entity_id
_entity_poly.type
_entity_poly.pdbx_seq_one_letter_code
_entity_poly.pdbx_strand_id
1 'polypeptide(L)'
;MTARLYRFPSPTTADTTAGHPDNDAPFTGPVPTFDPDATTYTVEQAAYLISLSADLTRGYVEDGTIPAVRTANGWEIPRNRFTEWINALPEG
;
A
#
# COMPACT_ATOMS: atom_id res chain seq x y z
N MET A 1 30.01 30.11 15.48
CA MET A 1 30.11 28.69 15.09
C MET A 1 28.79 28.28 14.45
N THR A 2 28.86 27.83 13.20
CA THR A 2 27.78 27.37 12.34
C THR A 2 27.27 25.99 12.76
N ALA A 3 25.95 25.74 12.75
CA ALA A 3 25.32 24.67 11.95
C ALA A 3 23.85 24.34 12.37
N ARG A 4 22.94 24.72 11.46
CA ARG A 4 21.79 23.95 10.92
C ARG A 4 20.72 23.43 11.89
N LEU A 5 19.69 24.26 11.99
CA LEU A 5 18.29 23.86 12.18
C LEU A 5 17.95 22.76 11.16
N TYR A 6 17.78 21.52 11.61
CA TYR A 6 17.06 20.52 10.82
C TYR A 6 15.57 20.88 10.86
N ARG A 7 15.15 21.66 9.85
CA ARG A 7 13.76 21.77 9.45
C ARG A 7 13.45 20.51 8.63
N PHE A 8 12.82 19.51 9.24
CA PHE A 8 12.08 18.54 8.45
C PHE A 8 10.95 19.30 7.77
N PRO A 9 10.77 19.23 6.44
CA PRO A 9 9.46 19.50 5.89
C PRO A 9 8.56 18.41 6.47
N SER A 10 7.64 18.80 7.35
CA SER A 10 6.46 17.98 7.64
C SER A 10 5.89 17.58 6.29
N PRO A 11 5.66 16.29 5.98
CA PRO A 11 4.75 15.99 4.89
C PRO A 11 3.44 16.68 5.28
N THR A 12 3.09 17.69 4.49
CA THR A 12 1.77 18.29 4.40
C THR A 12 0.75 17.30 4.94
N THR A 13 0.16 17.62 6.10
CA THR A 13 -1.21 17.16 6.37
C THR A 13 -1.99 17.76 5.22
N ALA A 14 -2.14 16.99 4.15
CA ALA A 14 -3.02 17.32 3.06
C ALA A 14 -4.35 17.60 3.75
N ASP A 15 -4.78 18.84 3.59
CA ASP A 15 -6.12 19.32 3.82
C ASP A 15 -7.09 18.20 3.42
N THR A 16 -7.54 17.40 4.39
CA THR A 16 -8.61 16.44 4.17
C THR A 16 -9.87 17.25 4.35
N THR A 17 -10.14 18.06 3.34
CA THR A 17 -11.46 18.61 3.11
C THR A 17 -12.43 17.43 3.12
N ALA A 18 -13.51 17.58 3.87
CA ALA A 18 -14.64 16.67 3.83
C ALA A 18 -15.07 16.45 2.36
N GLY A 19 -14.78 15.28 1.84
CA GLY A 19 -15.16 14.82 0.51
C GLY A 19 -15.36 13.31 0.61
N HIS A 20 -16.49 12.84 0.10
CA HIS A 20 -16.87 11.46 -0.20
C HIS A 20 -15.75 10.40 -0.07
N PRO A 21 -15.96 9.25 0.60
CA PRO A 21 -14.98 8.16 0.59
C PRO A 21 -14.98 7.53 -0.81
N ASP A 22 -14.30 8.21 -1.73
CA ASP A 22 -13.99 7.72 -3.06
C ASP A 22 -12.97 6.61 -2.87
N ASN A 23 -13.50 5.44 -2.54
CA ASN A 23 -12.77 4.19 -2.38
C ASN A 23 -12.24 3.67 -3.74
N ASP A 24 -12.32 4.48 -4.80
CA ASP A 24 -11.69 4.21 -6.10
C ASP A 24 -10.45 5.09 -6.32
N ALA A 25 -10.08 5.93 -5.34
CA ALA A 25 -8.93 6.81 -5.48
C ALA A 25 -7.65 5.98 -5.71
N PRO A 26 -6.87 6.29 -6.76
CA PRO A 26 -5.62 5.61 -7.02
C PRO A 26 -4.63 5.85 -5.89
N PHE A 27 -3.63 4.97 -5.78
CA PHE A 27 -2.58 5.10 -4.78
C PHE A 27 -1.90 6.49 -4.86
N THR A 28 -2.04 7.29 -3.79
CA THR A 28 -1.49 8.67 -3.69
C THR A 28 -0.16 8.73 -2.90
N GLY A 29 0.40 7.58 -2.50
CA GLY A 29 1.64 7.51 -1.73
C GLY A 29 2.92 7.65 -2.56
N PRO A 30 4.10 7.70 -1.92
CA PRO A 30 5.38 7.62 -2.63
C PRO A 30 5.48 6.26 -3.35
N VAL A 31 6.08 6.24 -4.55
CA VAL A 31 6.30 4.99 -5.29
C VAL A 31 7.14 4.04 -4.41
N PRO A 32 6.58 2.87 -4.01
CA PRO A 32 7.32 1.95 -3.17
C PRO A 32 8.49 1.35 -3.95
N THR A 33 9.59 1.10 -3.24
CA THR A 33 10.74 0.39 -3.84
C THR A 33 10.42 -1.10 -3.90
N PHE A 34 10.73 -1.74 -5.01
CA PHE A 34 10.55 -3.18 -5.21
C PHE A 34 11.91 -3.85 -5.32
N ASP A 35 12.18 -4.79 -4.42
CA ASP A 35 13.30 -5.72 -4.57
C ASP A 35 12.87 -6.87 -5.50
N PRO A 36 13.61 -7.14 -6.60
CA PRO A 36 13.22 -8.18 -7.56
C PRO A 36 13.28 -9.59 -6.94
N ASP A 37 14.14 -9.79 -5.94
CA ASP A 37 14.32 -11.03 -5.19
C ASP A 37 13.34 -11.17 -4.00
N ALA A 38 12.50 -10.15 -3.74
CA ALA A 38 11.53 -10.22 -2.66
C ALA A 38 10.44 -11.26 -2.95
N THR A 39 10.20 -12.14 -1.97
CA THR A 39 9.15 -13.16 -2.03
C THR A 39 7.81 -12.70 -1.47
N THR A 40 7.80 -11.57 -0.76
CA THR A 40 6.61 -10.96 -0.14
C THR A 40 6.53 -9.47 -0.49
N TYR A 41 5.31 -8.95 -0.54
CA TYR A 41 5.01 -7.53 -0.70
C TYR A 41 4.42 -6.97 0.60
N THR A 42 4.66 -5.69 0.85
CA THR A 42 3.92 -4.93 1.86
C THR A 42 2.56 -4.51 1.32
N VAL A 43 1.68 -4.06 2.22
CA VAL A 43 0.36 -3.52 1.85
C VAL A 43 0.48 -2.36 0.86
N GLU A 44 1.47 -1.47 1.03
CA GLU A 44 1.68 -0.33 0.12
C GLU A 44 2.15 -0.77 -1.27
N GLN A 45 3.04 -1.77 -1.33
CA GLN A 45 3.48 -2.37 -2.60
C GLN A 45 2.32 -3.04 -3.33
N ALA A 46 1.49 -3.80 -2.62
CA ALA A 46 0.31 -4.43 -3.21
C ALA A 46 -0.70 -3.39 -3.70
N ALA A 47 -0.99 -2.36 -2.89
CA ALA A 47 -1.87 -1.25 -3.25
C ALA A 47 -1.44 -0.56 -4.54
N TYR A 48 -0.13 -0.29 -4.68
CA TYR A 48 0.45 0.25 -5.90
C TYR A 48 0.24 -0.66 -7.12
N LEU A 49 0.42 -1.98 -6.96
CA LEU A 49 0.29 -2.95 -8.06
C LEU A 49 -1.14 -3.07 -8.59
N ILE A 50 -2.15 -2.96 -7.73
CA ILE A 50 -3.57 -2.99 -8.12
C ILE A 50 -4.16 -1.60 -8.32
N SER A 51 -3.34 -0.55 -8.22
CA SER A 51 -3.76 0.85 -8.30
C SER A 51 -4.92 1.21 -7.36
N LEU A 52 -4.95 0.62 -6.18
CA LEU A 52 -5.91 0.96 -5.11
C LEU A 52 -5.25 1.81 -4.03
N SER A 53 -6.08 2.48 -3.24
CA SER A 53 -5.62 3.15 -2.02
C SER A 53 -5.06 2.16 -0.99
N ALA A 54 -4.06 2.60 -0.22
CA ALA A 54 -3.42 1.77 0.81
C ALA A 54 -4.38 1.39 1.94
N ASP A 55 -5.30 2.29 2.33
CA ASP A 55 -6.30 2.00 3.37
C ASP A 55 -7.30 0.93 2.94
N LEU A 56 -7.75 0.97 1.70
CA LEU A 56 -8.61 -0.08 1.13
C LEU A 56 -7.88 -1.41 1.02
N THR A 57 -6.66 -1.37 0.51
CA THR A 57 -5.84 -2.57 0.38
C THR A 57 -5.61 -3.18 1.76
N ARG A 58 -5.39 -2.37 2.80
CA ARG A 58 -5.34 -2.83 4.19
C ARG A 58 -6.66 -3.45 4.63
N GLY A 59 -7.80 -2.82 4.33
CA GLY A 59 -9.12 -3.39 4.60
C GLY A 59 -9.32 -4.77 3.98
N TYR A 60 -8.95 -4.95 2.70
CA TYR A 60 -9.03 -6.23 2.00
C TYR A 60 -8.08 -7.29 2.55
N VAL A 61 -6.91 -6.87 3.02
CA VAL A 61 -5.95 -7.73 3.69
C VAL A 61 -6.47 -8.20 5.05
N GLU A 62 -7.10 -7.31 5.83
CA GLU A 62 -7.70 -7.62 7.12
C GLU A 62 -8.95 -8.51 7.00
N ASP A 63 -9.76 -8.28 5.97
CA ASP A 63 -10.92 -9.11 5.60
C ASP A 63 -10.51 -10.49 5.08
N GLY A 64 -9.30 -10.62 4.53
CA GLY A 64 -8.78 -11.85 3.94
C GLY A 64 -9.10 -12.02 2.45
N THR A 65 -9.70 -11.01 1.81
CA THR A 65 -9.88 -10.94 0.36
C THR A 65 -8.54 -10.97 -0.38
N ILE A 66 -7.55 -10.21 0.09
CA ILE A 66 -6.17 -10.27 -0.43
C ILE A 66 -5.41 -11.32 0.39
N PRO A 67 -4.72 -12.28 -0.26
CA PRO A 67 -4.01 -13.35 0.44
C PRO A 67 -2.75 -12.81 1.14
N ALA A 68 -2.91 -12.37 2.38
CA ALA A 68 -1.85 -11.85 3.22
C ALA A 68 -1.64 -12.72 4.46
N VAL A 69 -0.43 -12.67 5.00
CA VAL A 69 -0.01 -13.35 6.22
C VAL A 69 0.30 -12.29 7.26
N ARG A 70 -0.32 -12.41 8.43
CA ARG A 70 -0.02 -11.54 9.57
C ARG A 70 1.27 -11.99 10.24
N THR A 71 2.28 -11.13 10.26
CA THR A 71 3.58 -11.37 10.89
C THR A 71 3.81 -10.39 12.04
N ALA A 72 4.93 -10.55 12.76
CA ALA A 72 5.25 -9.66 13.88
C ALA A 72 5.44 -8.19 13.46
N ASN A 73 5.75 -7.94 12.19
CA ASN A 73 6.04 -6.62 11.65
C ASN A 73 4.85 -6.00 10.89
N GLY A 74 3.72 -6.72 10.77
CA GLY A 74 2.53 -6.25 10.05
C GLY A 74 1.94 -7.31 9.14
N TRP A 75 1.47 -6.89 7.97
CA TRP A 75 0.92 -7.78 6.96
C TRP A 75 1.93 -7.96 5.81
N GLU A 76 2.18 -9.22 5.46
CA GLU A 76 3.05 -9.60 4.35
C GLU A 76 2.25 -10.38 3.32
N ILE A 77 2.34 -9.97 2.06
CA ILE A 77 1.55 -10.52 0.96
C ILE A 77 2.49 -11.38 0.11
N PRO A 78 2.40 -12.73 0.15
CA PRO A 78 3.29 -13.57 -0.64
C PRO A 78 3.09 -13.31 -2.14
N ARG A 79 4.18 -12.98 -2.84
CA ARG A 79 4.16 -12.60 -4.27
C ARG A 79 3.46 -13.63 -5.15
N ASN A 80 3.74 -14.92 -4.91
CA ASN A 80 3.14 -16.01 -5.68
C ASN A 80 1.61 -16.03 -5.49
N ARG A 81 1.15 -15.97 -4.24
CA ARG A 81 -0.29 -15.99 -3.90
C ARG A 81 -1.01 -14.76 -4.44
N PHE A 82 -0.38 -13.60 -4.35
CA PHE A 82 -0.92 -12.37 -4.90
C PHE A 82 -1.05 -12.42 -6.42
N THR A 83 -0.03 -12.96 -7.10
CA THR A 83 -0.06 -13.13 -8.55
C THR A 83 -1.15 -14.11 -8.97
N GLU A 84 -1.26 -15.26 -8.30
CA GLU A 84 -2.35 -16.22 -8.52
C GLU A 84 -3.72 -15.58 -8.30
N TRP A 85 -3.87 -14.79 -7.25
CA TRP A 85 -5.11 -14.08 -6.93
C TRP A 85 -5.48 -13.08 -8.02
N ILE A 86 -4.54 -12.24 -8.51
CA ILE A 86 -4.78 -11.32 -9.63
C ILE A 86 -5.24 -12.09 -10.87
N ASN A 87 -4.54 -13.17 -11.22
CA ASN A 87 -4.90 -13.99 -12.39
C ASN A 87 -6.25 -14.72 -12.23
N ALA A 88 -6.73 -14.90 -11.00
CA ALA A 88 -8.01 -15.50 -10.70
C ALA A 88 -9.16 -14.47 -10.68
N LEU A 89 -8.87 -13.17 -10.73
CA LEU A 89 -9.90 -12.15 -10.87
C LEU A 89 -10.53 -12.29 -12.27
N PRO A 90 -11.86 -12.24 -12.39
CA PRO A 90 -12.51 -12.32 -13.69
C PRO A 90 -12.07 -11.13 -14.55
N GLU A 91 -11.61 -11.41 -15.78
CA GLU A 91 -11.48 -10.38 -16.81
C GLU A 91 -12.91 -9.88 -17.10
N GLY A 92 -13.20 -8.65 -16.66
CA GLY A 92 -14.51 -8.01 -16.84
C GLY A 92 -14.87 -7.75 -18.30
#